data_AF-A0A7S3T3L9-F1
#
_entry.id   AF-A0A7S3T3L9-F1
#
_cell.length_a   1.000
_cell.length_b   1.000
_cell.length_c   1.000
_cell.angle_alpha   90.00
_cell.angle_beta   90.00
_cell.angle_gamma   90.00
#
_symmetry.space_group_name_H-M   'P 1'
#
loop_
_entity.id
_entity.type
_entity.pdbx_description
1 polymer ?
#
loop_
_entity_poly.entity_id
_entity_poly.type
_entity_poly.pdbx_seq_one_letter_code
_entity_poly.pdbx_strand_id
1 'polypeptide(L)'
;LGPLLLACLLPASAVEAPSAAESLFCVNGRQLPHLLLLGAQKCGTTSFAYQLREEYSVSPALTSHKEVHYFDNGGASLEGYAEQFPPCGPDTLTFDGTPNYVAYPDSIASNLRAIKAAYGPARLNRTTFAMLLCDPLQRAQSFIYHLGDGGFREAAASALDDVAFRGGLYGAQIDAIVAELGQLAVIPSVVYYADARAAISALLDLVARRSGRPLPPSDPGQWREEAAQRNTASKHAAKREEKEDHPPVEDDVDASDTPRLAAFFRASNEHTYSLTAGADPRISLLPPRDTWPSEAPAHWLETSPVLAPYVQPWLAPPLPPPQSQAPDLFCVNGRRIPHLLLLGGQKCGTTSFVFQMREEWGIKAALTSHKEVHYFDKAGANSIEEYAENFPECGPDVLTFDGTP
;
A
#
# COMPACT_ATOMS: atom_id res chain seq x y z
N LEU A 1 43.21 16.32 -56.42
CA LEU A 1 42.00 15.59 -56.81
C LEU A 1 42.22 14.11 -56.47
N GLY A 2 41.74 13.48 -55.41
CA GLY A 2 40.98 13.79 -54.19
C GLY A 2 41.12 12.54 -53.28
N PRO A 3 40.99 12.64 -51.95
CA PRO A 3 41.30 11.52 -51.05
C PRO A 3 40.09 10.60 -50.81
N LEU A 4 40.40 9.35 -50.46
CA LEU A 4 39.49 8.28 -50.07
C LEU A 4 38.56 8.71 -48.91
N LEU A 5 37.27 8.43 -49.08
CA LEU A 5 36.28 8.43 -48.00
C LEU A 5 36.54 7.23 -47.05
N LEU A 6 36.97 7.52 -45.83
CA LEU A 6 36.92 6.60 -44.71
C LEU A 6 35.67 6.95 -43.89
N ALA A 7 34.59 6.17 -44.06
CA ALA A 7 33.38 6.31 -43.26
C ALA A 7 33.64 5.73 -41.86
N CYS A 8 33.62 6.59 -40.84
CA CYS A 8 33.58 6.17 -39.44
C CYS A 8 32.23 5.49 -39.15
N LEU A 9 32.27 4.18 -38.92
CA LEU A 9 31.22 3.45 -38.23
C LEU A 9 31.29 3.85 -36.74
N LEU A 10 30.34 4.68 -36.30
CA LEU A 10 30.06 4.82 -34.87
C LEU A 10 29.46 3.50 -34.37
N PRO A 11 29.84 3.01 -33.17
CA PRO A 11 29.18 1.84 -32.60
C PRO A 11 27.73 2.23 -32.26
N ALA A 12 26.79 1.39 -32.67
CA ALA A 12 25.44 1.42 -32.13
C ALA A 12 25.54 1.35 -30.61
N SER A 13 24.98 2.34 -29.91
CA SER A 13 24.80 2.29 -28.46
C SER A 13 24.20 0.93 -28.13
N ALA A 14 24.94 0.13 -27.35
CA ALA A 14 24.39 -1.06 -26.73
C ALA A 14 23.23 -0.58 -25.85
N VAL A 15 22.01 -0.83 -26.29
CA VAL A 15 20.82 -0.72 -25.44
C VAL A 15 21.06 -1.74 -24.33
N GLU A 16 21.42 -1.27 -23.14
CA GLU A 16 21.49 -2.11 -21.96
C GLU A 16 20.16 -2.84 -21.83
N ALA A 17 20.24 -4.16 -21.60
CA ALA A 17 19.04 -4.96 -21.41
C ALA A 17 18.25 -4.36 -20.25
N PRO A 18 16.93 -4.14 -20.40
CA PRO A 18 16.12 -3.55 -19.36
C PRO A 18 16.29 -4.34 -18.07
N SER A 19 16.41 -3.64 -16.94
CA SER A 19 16.54 -4.30 -15.64
C SER A 19 15.37 -5.29 -15.44
N ALA A 20 15.56 -6.37 -14.69
CA ALA A 20 14.48 -7.33 -14.44
C ALA A 20 13.20 -6.69 -13.84
N ALA A 21 13.34 -5.51 -13.21
CA ALA A 21 12.23 -4.68 -12.73
C ALA A 21 11.47 -4.01 -13.89
N GLU A 22 12.19 -3.47 -14.88
CA GLU A 22 11.62 -2.89 -16.09
C GLU A 22 10.85 -3.92 -16.89
N SER A 23 11.39 -5.14 -17.06
CA SER A 23 10.71 -6.21 -17.79
C SER A 23 9.43 -6.66 -17.09
N LEU A 24 9.34 -6.55 -15.77
CA LEU A 24 8.19 -7.02 -15.02
C LEU A 24 6.97 -6.12 -15.22
N PHE A 25 7.15 -4.80 -15.16
CA PHE A 25 6.03 -3.84 -15.32
C PHE A 25 5.84 -3.39 -16.76
N CYS A 26 6.74 -3.74 -17.68
CA CYS A 26 6.54 -3.49 -19.10
C CYS A 26 5.74 -4.62 -19.76
N VAL A 27 4.51 -4.33 -20.20
CA VAL A 27 3.63 -5.28 -20.89
C VAL A 27 3.28 -4.70 -22.25
N ASN A 28 3.62 -5.42 -23.33
CA ASN A 28 3.42 -4.97 -24.71
C ASN A 28 3.95 -3.55 -24.99
N GLY A 29 5.09 -3.20 -24.39
CA GLY A 29 5.69 -1.87 -24.53
C GLY A 29 4.99 -0.76 -23.74
N ARG A 30 4.07 -1.10 -22.83
CA ARG A 30 3.34 -0.17 -21.96
C ARG A 30 3.69 -0.37 -20.48
N GLN A 31 3.77 0.73 -19.74
CA GLN A 31 4.26 0.77 -18.36
C GLN A 31 3.12 0.61 -17.35
N LEU A 32 2.91 -0.60 -16.83
CA LEU A 32 1.93 -0.86 -15.77
C LEU A 32 2.19 0.00 -14.51
N PRO A 33 1.14 0.37 -13.77
CA PRO A 33 1.28 1.22 -12.59
C PRO A 33 2.01 0.50 -11.46
N HIS A 34 2.90 1.27 -10.83
CA HIS A 34 3.64 0.86 -9.64
C HIS A 34 2.89 1.28 -8.36
N LEU A 35 1.95 2.20 -8.49
CA LEU A 35 1.08 2.70 -7.45
C LEU A 35 -0.39 2.58 -7.89
N LEU A 36 -1.22 1.93 -7.08
CA LEU A 36 -2.66 2.02 -7.17
C LEU A 36 -3.18 2.81 -5.97
N LEU A 37 -3.66 4.02 -6.22
CA LEU A 37 -4.38 4.84 -5.24
C LEU A 37 -5.86 4.43 -5.28
N LEU A 38 -6.18 3.42 -4.47
CA LEU A 38 -7.46 2.69 -4.48
C LEU A 38 -8.63 3.49 -3.89
N GLY A 39 -8.36 4.57 -3.16
CA GLY A 39 -9.42 5.27 -2.44
C GLY A 39 -8.88 6.28 -1.43
N ALA A 40 -9.70 6.76 -0.50
CA ALA A 40 -11.17 6.66 -0.54
C ALA A 40 -11.76 7.76 -1.42
N GLN A 41 -12.89 7.46 -2.06
CA GLN A 41 -13.62 8.46 -2.83
C GLN A 41 -14.00 9.64 -1.93
N LYS A 42 -13.93 10.86 -2.48
CA LYS A 42 -14.23 12.13 -1.78
C LYS A 42 -13.28 12.53 -0.63
N CYS A 43 -12.20 11.78 -0.41
CA CYS A 43 -11.16 12.15 0.56
C CYS A 43 -9.97 12.92 -0.05
N GLY A 44 -10.12 13.53 -1.23
CA GLY A 44 -9.06 14.35 -1.84
C GLY A 44 -8.12 13.64 -2.81
N THR A 45 -8.47 12.44 -3.28
CA THR A 45 -7.63 11.65 -4.21
C THR A 45 -7.31 12.39 -5.52
N THR A 46 -8.18 13.32 -5.96
CA THR A 46 -7.93 14.15 -7.15
C THR A 46 -6.80 15.16 -6.93
N SER A 47 -6.78 15.84 -5.79
CA SER A 47 -5.70 16.75 -5.40
C SER A 47 -4.38 15.99 -5.32
N PHE A 48 -4.42 14.85 -4.64
CA PHE A 48 -3.26 14.01 -4.42
C PHE A 48 -2.67 13.50 -5.76
N ALA A 49 -3.52 12.98 -6.65
CA ALA A 49 -3.11 12.53 -7.97
C ALA A 49 -2.58 13.67 -8.87
N TYR A 50 -3.15 14.87 -8.77
CA TYR A 50 -2.66 16.03 -9.50
C TYR A 50 -1.22 16.36 -9.09
N GLN A 51 -0.90 16.32 -7.79
CA GLN A 51 0.45 16.60 -7.30
C GLN A 51 1.46 15.52 -7.69
N LEU A 52 1.08 14.24 -7.56
CA LEU A 52 1.88 13.13 -8.07
C LEU A 52 2.31 13.35 -9.52
N ARG A 53 1.36 13.78 -10.37
CA ARG A 53 1.61 14.06 -11.78
C ARG A 53 2.48 15.29 -12.01
N GLU A 54 2.11 16.40 -11.40
CA GLU A 54 2.61 17.72 -11.82
C GLU A 54 3.91 18.11 -11.12
N GLU A 55 4.15 17.60 -9.92
CA GLU A 55 5.28 18.03 -9.08
C GLU A 55 6.29 16.90 -8.85
N TYR A 56 5.83 15.66 -8.94
CA TYR A 56 6.66 14.47 -8.76
C TYR A 56 6.85 13.66 -10.05
N SER A 57 6.31 14.15 -11.19
CA SER A 57 6.45 13.53 -12.51
C SER A 57 6.05 12.05 -12.55
N VAL A 58 5.12 11.63 -11.69
CA VAL A 58 4.56 10.29 -11.73
C VAL A 58 3.47 10.27 -12.80
N SER A 59 3.68 9.48 -13.84
CA SER A 59 2.79 9.46 -15.00
C SER A 59 1.45 8.80 -14.66
N PRO A 60 0.30 9.46 -14.88
CA PRO A 60 -1.00 8.81 -14.76
C PRO A 60 -1.22 7.83 -15.93
N ALA A 61 -2.39 7.21 -15.95
CA ALA A 61 -2.94 6.65 -17.18
C ALA A 61 -3.03 7.71 -18.29
N LEU A 62 -3.09 7.25 -19.54
CA LEU A 62 -3.24 8.07 -20.75
C LEU A 62 -4.60 8.75 -20.88
N THR A 63 -5.54 8.44 -19.99
CA THR A 63 -6.81 9.15 -19.91
C THR A 63 -6.55 10.58 -19.44
N SER A 64 -7.45 11.52 -19.75
CA SER A 64 -7.37 12.90 -19.24
C SER A 64 -7.55 13.00 -17.72
N HIS A 65 -7.83 11.88 -17.05
CA HIS A 65 -8.15 11.77 -15.64
C HIS A 65 -7.21 10.80 -14.95
N LYS A 66 -7.21 10.80 -13.61
CA LYS A 66 -6.44 9.82 -12.82
C LYS A 66 -7.06 8.41 -12.83
N GLU A 67 -8.34 8.32 -13.19
CA GLU A 67 -9.16 7.11 -13.03
C GLU A 67 -9.23 6.35 -14.36
N VAL A 68 -8.93 5.06 -14.30
CA VAL A 68 -8.93 4.16 -15.47
C VAL A 68 -10.25 3.38 -15.54
N HIS A 69 -10.83 3.08 -14.39
CA HIS A 69 -12.02 2.25 -14.27
C HIS A 69 -11.94 0.91 -15.00
N TYR A 70 -10.77 0.26 -14.99
CA TYR A 70 -10.59 -0.98 -15.74
C TYR A 70 -11.30 -2.14 -15.05
N PHE A 71 -11.00 -2.36 -13.77
CA PHE A 71 -11.45 -3.54 -13.03
C PHE A 71 -12.91 -3.45 -12.56
N ASP A 72 -13.43 -2.24 -12.28
CA ASP A 72 -14.84 -2.01 -11.93
C ASP A 72 -15.78 -2.01 -13.14
N ASN A 73 -15.25 -1.89 -14.37
CA ASN A 73 -16.02 -2.10 -15.61
C ASN A 73 -15.87 -3.51 -16.20
N GLY A 74 -15.39 -4.48 -15.40
CA GLY A 74 -15.27 -5.89 -15.81
C GLY A 74 -14.02 -6.23 -16.63
N GLY A 75 -13.05 -5.32 -16.74
CA GLY A 75 -11.74 -5.60 -17.29
C GLY A 75 -10.95 -6.59 -16.42
N ALA A 76 -10.21 -7.50 -17.06
CA ALA A 76 -9.48 -8.56 -16.36
C ALA A 76 -8.13 -8.96 -17.00
N SER A 77 -7.83 -8.51 -18.23
CA SER A 77 -6.56 -8.84 -18.88
C SER A 77 -5.48 -7.84 -18.51
N LEU A 78 -4.26 -8.32 -18.32
CA LEU A 78 -3.13 -7.46 -18.00
C LEU A 78 -2.77 -6.58 -19.20
N GLU A 79 -2.88 -7.12 -20.41
CA GLU A 79 -2.57 -6.42 -21.66
C GLU A 79 -3.54 -5.28 -21.91
N GLY A 80 -4.85 -5.51 -21.77
CA GLY A 80 -5.87 -4.48 -21.95
C GLY A 80 -5.78 -3.39 -20.88
N TYR A 81 -5.35 -3.75 -19.67
CA TYR A 81 -5.04 -2.77 -18.64
C TYR A 81 -3.79 -1.95 -18.98
N ALA A 82 -2.72 -2.59 -19.45
CA ALA A 82 -1.47 -1.94 -19.83
C ALA A 82 -1.65 -0.91 -20.96
N GLU A 83 -2.58 -1.14 -21.88
CA GLU A 83 -2.90 -0.20 -22.98
C GLU A 83 -3.30 1.20 -22.50
N GLN A 84 -3.76 1.32 -21.26
CA GLN A 84 -4.16 2.58 -20.63
C GLN A 84 -2.96 3.42 -20.16
N PHE A 85 -1.73 2.93 -20.26
CA PHE A 85 -0.54 3.57 -19.68
C PHE A 85 0.49 3.97 -20.74
N PRO A 86 1.39 4.93 -20.42
CA PRO A 86 2.42 5.38 -21.36
C PRO A 86 3.39 4.26 -21.76
N PRO A 87 4.19 4.48 -22.82
CA PRO A 87 5.27 3.57 -23.19
C PRO A 87 6.23 3.28 -22.03
N CYS A 88 6.82 2.09 -22.03
CA CYS A 88 7.86 1.73 -21.07
C CYS A 88 9.07 2.65 -21.18
N GLY A 89 9.68 2.96 -20.05
CA GLY A 89 10.94 3.70 -19.97
C GLY A 89 11.63 3.42 -18.63
N PRO A 90 12.95 3.64 -18.54
CA PRO A 90 13.72 3.33 -17.33
C PRO A 90 13.29 4.19 -16.13
N ASP A 91 12.98 5.46 -16.37
CA ASP A 91 12.58 6.43 -15.34
C ASP A 91 11.06 6.62 -15.25
N THR A 92 10.28 5.77 -15.93
CA THR A 92 8.82 5.90 -15.99
C THR A 92 8.17 5.25 -14.77
N LEU A 93 7.77 6.08 -13.80
CA LEU A 93 6.89 5.67 -12.70
C LEU A 93 5.43 6.02 -13.06
N THR A 94 4.53 5.05 -12.98
CA THR A 94 3.11 5.21 -13.32
C THR A 94 2.18 4.90 -12.14
N PHE A 95 0.99 5.51 -12.15
CA PHE A 95 -0.06 5.22 -11.17
C PHE A 95 -1.48 5.15 -11.77
N ASP A 96 -2.34 4.38 -11.11
CA ASP A 96 -3.80 4.37 -11.31
C ASP A 96 -4.46 4.90 -10.03
N GLY A 97 -5.32 5.91 -10.17
CA GLY A 97 -5.98 6.56 -9.04
C GLY A 97 -7.49 6.36 -9.00
N THR A 98 -8.00 5.16 -9.31
CA THR A 98 -9.44 4.85 -9.35
C THR A 98 -10.02 4.47 -7.96
N PRO A 99 -10.80 5.35 -7.30
CA PRO A 99 -11.38 5.07 -5.98
C PRO A 99 -12.51 4.03 -6.02
N ASN A 100 -13.16 3.88 -7.18
CA ASN A 100 -14.30 2.97 -7.36
C ASN A 100 -13.94 1.50 -7.18
N TYR A 101 -12.66 1.14 -7.25
CA TYR A 101 -12.22 -0.23 -6.97
C TYR A 101 -12.62 -0.70 -5.57
N VAL A 102 -12.77 0.22 -4.60
CA VAL A 102 -13.15 -0.10 -3.21
C VAL A 102 -14.32 0.73 -2.67
N ALA A 103 -14.96 1.56 -3.49
CA ALA A 103 -16.01 2.47 -3.02
C ALA A 103 -17.36 1.77 -2.74
N TYR A 104 -17.65 0.67 -3.45
CA TYR A 104 -18.94 -0.03 -3.41
C TYR A 104 -18.79 -1.40 -2.73
N PRO A 105 -19.37 -1.61 -1.53
CA PRO A 105 -19.15 -2.82 -0.73
C PRO A 105 -19.34 -4.14 -1.50
N ASP A 106 -20.33 -4.20 -2.38
CA ASP A 106 -20.69 -5.44 -3.08
C ASP A 106 -19.72 -5.80 -4.22
N SER A 107 -18.92 -4.85 -4.73
CA SER A 107 -17.98 -5.08 -5.83
C SER A 107 -16.50 -5.05 -5.42
N ILE A 108 -16.17 -4.69 -4.16
CA ILE A 108 -14.78 -4.62 -3.68
C ILE A 108 -14.05 -5.94 -3.93
N ALA A 109 -14.63 -7.06 -3.47
CA ALA A 109 -13.97 -8.36 -3.58
C ALA A 109 -13.73 -8.78 -5.03
N SER A 110 -14.69 -8.55 -5.95
CA SER A 110 -14.51 -8.88 -7.37
C SER A 110 -13.44 -8.02 -8.01
N ASN A 111 -13.43 -6.72 -7.74
CA ASN A 111 -12.45 -5.79 -8.30
C ASN A 111 -11.03 -6.14 -7.86
N LEU A 112 -10.83 -6.39 -6.55
CA LEU A 112 -9.52 -6.73 -5.99
C LEU A 112 -9.02 -8.09 -6.49
N ARG A 113 -9.89 -9.09 -6.64
CA ARG A 113 -9.51 -10.38 -7.25
C ARG A 113 -9.10 -10.23 -8.71
N ALA A 114 -9.76 -9.36 -9.47
CA ALA A 114 -9.37 -9.09 -10.85
C ALA A 114 -7.99 -8.43 -10.91
N ILE A 115 -7.70 -7.46 -10.04
CA ILE A 115 -6.36 -6.86 -9.90
C ILE A 115 -5.33 -7.94 -9.56
N LYS A 116 -5.61 -8.77 -8.55
CA LYS A 116 -4.73 -9.85 -8.09
C LYS A 116 -4.40 -10.84 -9.20
N ALA A 117 -5.43 -11.26 -9.94
CA ALA A 117 -5.28 -12.19 -11.06
C ALA A 117 -4.45 -11.58 -12.20
N ALA A 118 -4.72 -10.32 -12.57
CA ALA A 118 -3.99 -9.65 -13.63
C ALA A 118 -2.50 -9.43 -13.27
N TYR A 119 -2.21 -8.98 -12.06
CA TYR A 119 -0.84 -8.68 -11.64
C TYR A 119 0.01 -9.94 -11.41
N GLY A 120 -0.58 -10.96 -10.77
CA GLY A 120 0.15 -12.12 -10.28
C GLY A 120 1.12 -11.79 -9.15
N PRO A 121 1.68 -12.80 -8.47
CA PRO A 121 2.42 -12.62 -7.22
C PRO A 121 3.66 -11.74 -7.36
N ALA A 122 4.40 -11.87 -8.47
CA ALA A 122 5.63 -11.11 -8.68
C ALA A 122 5.38 -9.59 -8.77
N ARG A 123 4.33 -9.16 -9.48
CA ARG A 123 3.98 -7.73 -9.57
C ARG A 123 3.33 -7.24 -8.30
N LEU A 124 2.39 -7.99 -7.73
CA LEU A 124 1.71 -7.60 -6.48
C LEU A 124 2.70 -7.25 -5.37
N ASN A 125 3.75 -8.06 -5.19
CA ASN A 125 4.78 -7.82 -4.18
C ASN A 125 5.58 -6.52 -4.41
N ARG A 126 5.63 -6.04 -5.67
CA ARG A 126 6.37 -4.85 -6.08
C ARG A 126 5.49 -3.62 -6.32
N THR A 127 4.17 -3.80 -6.28
CA THR A 127 3.18 -2.73 -6.43
C THR A 127 2.80 -2.15 -5.08
N THR A 128 2.67 -0.84 -5.00
CA THR A 128 2.14 -0.16 -3.81
C THR A 128 0.65 0.08 -3.98
N PHE A 129 -0.14 -0.39 -3.01
CA PHE A 129 -1.55 -0.06 -2.88
C PHE A 129 -1.70 0.99 -1.78
N ALA A 130 -2.43 2.06 -2.05
CA ALA A 130 -2.60 3.17 -1.11
C ALA A 130 -4.06 3.63 -1.02
N MET A 131 -4.44 4.12 0.15
CA MET A 131 -5.72 4.81 0.39
C MET A 131 -5.49 6.13 1.15
N LEU A 132 -6.11 7.20 0.65
CA LEU A 132 -6.25 8.48 1.32
C LEU A 132 -7.60 8.53 2.05
N LEU A 133 -7.59 8.60 3.38
CA LEU A 133 -8.78 8.49 4.22
C LEU A 133 -9.12 9.82 4.92
N CYS A 134 -10.39 10.09 5.17
CA CYS A 134 -10.89 11.34 5.74
C CYS A 134 -12.01 11.07 6.73
N ASP A 135 -12.57 12.11 7.36
CA ASP A 135 -13.76 11.95 8.20
C ASP A 135 -14.90 11.30 7.37
N PRO A 136 -15.42 10.14 7.80
CA PRO A 136 -16.33 9.34 7.00
C PRO A 136 -17.71 9.99 6.84
N LEU A 137 -18.10 10.89 7.75
CA LEU A 137 -19.33 11.66 7.63
C LEU A 137 -19.17 12.79 6.61
N GLN A 138 -18.06 13.52 6.66
CA GLN A 138 -17.74 14.53 5.63
C GLN A 138 -17.59 13.89 4.24
N ARG A 139 -17.03 12.67 4.17
CA ARG A 139 -16.97 11.86 2.95
C ARG A 139 -18.38 11.54 2.42
N ALA A 140 -19.29 11.10 3.29
CA ALA A 140 -20.67 10.79 2.91
C ALA A 140 -21.41 12.04 2.40
N GLN A 141 -21.25 13.18 3.08
CA GLN A 141 -21.80 14.47 2.64
C GLN A 141 -21.28 14.82 1.24
N SER A 142 -19.96 14.84 1.06
CA SER A 142 -19.34 15.15 -0.23
C SER A 142 -19.76 14.19 -1.35
N PHE A 143 -20.05 12.93 -1.01
CA PHE A 143 -20.56 11.95 -1.97
C PHE A 143 -21.99 12.30 -2.43
N ILE A 144 -22.90 12.57 -1.50
CA ILE A 144 -24.30 12.90 -1.80
C ILE A 144 -24.41 14.16 -2.66
N TYR A 145 -23.71 15.23 -2.27
CA TYR A 145 -23.69 16.47 -3.06
C TYR A 145 -23.08 16.26 -4.45
N HIS A 146 -22.09 15.40 -4.58
CA HIS A 146 -21.51 15.12 -5.89
C HIS A 146 -22.47 14.41 -6.85
N LEU A 147 -23.40 13.59 -6.34
CA LEU A 147 -24.40 12.93 -7.16
C LEU A 147 -25.54 13.86 -7.59
N GLY A 148 -25.66 15.05 -6.99
CA GLY A 148 -26.73 16.00 -7.30
C GLY A 148 -28.10 15.60 -6.73
N ASP A 149 -28.13 14.67 -5.79
CA ASP A 149 -29.36 14.01 -5.31
C ASP A 149 -30.11 14.76 -4.18
N GLY A 150 -29.66 15.94 -3.76
CA GLY A 150 -30.32 16.71 -2.70
C GLY A 150 -29.99 16.26 -1.26
N GLY A 151 -30.72 16.82 -0.28
CA GLY A 151 -30.28 17.08 1.10
C GLY A 151 -29.62 15.93 1.87
N PHE A 152 -28.35 16.14 2.23
CA PHE A 152 -27.60 15.25 3.11
C PHE A 152 -28.27 15.09 4.48
N ARG A 153 -28.95 16.12 4.97
CA ARG A 153 -29.71 16.08 6.23
C ARG A 153 -30.72 14.93 6.27
N GLU A 154 -31.56 14.77 5.24
CA GLU A 154 -32.54 13.69 5.18
C GLU A 154 -31.86 12.31 5.09
N ALA A 155 -30.78 12.21 4.32
CA ALA A 155 -29.99 10.98 4.20
C ALA A 155 -29.33 10.61 5.53
N ALA A 156 -28.75 11.57 6.24
CA ALA A 156 -28.16 11.38 7.56
C ALA A 156 -29.21 10.91 8.56
N ALA A 157 -30.45 11.40 8.48
CA ALA A 157 -31.56 11.01 9.35
C ALA A 157 -32.02 9.55 9.17
N SER A 158 -31.91 8.96 7.97
CA SER A 158 -32.61 7.70 7.69
C SER A 158 -31.90 6.67 6.79
N ALA A 159 -30.82 7.02 6.10
CA ALA A 159 -30.25 6.22 5.00
C ALA A 159 -28.83 5.70 5.27
N LEU A 160 -28.52 5.24 6.48
CA LEU A 160 -27.15 4.77 6.81
C LEU A 160 -26.72 3.51 6.04
N ASP A 161 -27.67 2.74 5.51
CA ASP A 161 -27.38 1.60 4.65
C ASP A 161 -27.03 2.01 3.20
N ASP A 162 -27.12 3.29 2.87
CA ASP A 162 -26.75 3.82 1.56
C ASP A 162 -25.23 3.76 1.33
N VAL A 163 -24.83 3.68 0.05
CA VAL A 163 -23.42 3.65 -0.36
C VAL A 163 -22.62 4.87 0.12
N ALA A 164 -23.26 6.04 0.27
CA ALA A 164 -22.63 7.25 0.78
C ALA A 164 -21.99 7.02 2.17
N PHE A 165 -22.76 6.39 3.08
CA PHE A 165 -22.35 6.09 4.45
C PHE A 165 -21.53 4.81 4.53
N ARG A 166 -21.96 3.73 3.86
CA ARG A 166 -21.24 2.44 3.89
C ARG A 166 -19.83 2.55 3.32
N GLY A 167 -19.61 3.44 2.35
CA GLY A 167 -18.26 3.71 1.86
C GLY A 167 -17.36 4.45 2.87
N GLY A 168 -17.89 5.00 3.96
CA GLY A 168 -17.12 5.51 5.10
C GLY A 168 -16.67 4.42 6.08
N LEU A 169 -17.12 3.17 5.92
CA LEU A 169 -16.73 2.04 6.76
C LEU A 169 -15.36 1.48 6.31
N TYR A 170 -14.30 2.23 6.53
CA TYR A 170 -12.96 1.93 6.00
C TYR A 170 -12.37 0.62 6.50
N GLY A 171 -12.67 0.20 7.73
CA GLY A 171 -12.11 -1.03 8.31
C GLY A 171 -12.35 -2.26 7.42
N ALA A 172 -13.59 -2.44 6.95
CA ALA A 172 -13.94 -3.56 6.07
C ALA A 172 -13.28 -3.47 4.68
N GLN A 173 -13.07 -2.25 4.18
CA GLN A 173 -12.37 -2.03 2.90
C GLN A 173 -10.89 -2.42 3.03
N ILE A 174 -10.25 -2.00 4.12
CA ILE A 174 -8.86 -2.34 4.43
C ILE A 174 -8.70 -3.86 4.56
N ASP A 175 -9.60 -4.53 5.29
CA ASP A 175 -9.56 -5.99 5.43
C ASP A 175 -9.64 -6.69 4.07
N ALA A 176 -10.56 -6.25 3.19
CA ALA A 176 -10.69 -6.82 1.85
C ALA A 176 -9.44 -6.60 1.00
N ILE A 177 -8.85 -5.40 1.04
CA ILE A 177 -7.60 -5.07 0.33
C ILE A 177 -6.46 -5.95 0.82
N VAL A 178 -6.28 -6.06 2.13
CA VAL A 178 -5.18 -6.85 2.70
C VAL A 178 -5.36 -8.34 2.45
N ALA A 179 -6.60 -8.84 2.48
CA ALA A 179 -6.90 -10.24 2.17
C ALA A 179 -6.56 -10.59 0.71
N GLU A 180 -6.86 -9.70 -0.23
CA GLU A 180 -6.65 -10.00 -1.65
C GLU A 180 -5.27 -9.59 -2.17
N LEU A 181 -4.78 -8.40 -1.78
CA LEU A 181 -3.57 -7.76 -2.31
C LEU A 181 -2.38 -7.82 -1.34
N GLY A 182 -2.59 -8.24 -0.09
CA GLY A 182 -1.53 -8.58 0.85
C GLY A 182 -0.85 -7.39 1.54
N GLN A 183 -1.10 -6.14 1.13
CA GLN A 183 -0.52 -4.95 1.75
C GLN A 183 -1.34 -3.69 1.44
N LEU A 184 -1.27 -2.70 2.32
CA LEU A 184 -1.90 -1.39 2.10
C LEU A 184 -1.13 -0.26 2.81
N ALA A 185 -0.95 0.86 2.12
CA ALA A 185 -0.56 2.12 2.74
C ALA A 185 -1.80 2.99 3.00
N VAL A 186 -1.94 3.53 4.21
CA VAL A 186 -3.01 4.44 4.60
C VAL A 186 -2.42 5.82 4.82
N ILE A 187 -3.04 6.83 4.21
CA ILE A 187 -2.65 8.23 4.31
C ILE A 187 -3.84 9.00 4.90
N PRO A 188 -3.72 9.58 6.10
CA PRO A 188 -4.75 10.48 6.61
C PRO A 188 -4.76 11.78 5.79
N SER A 189 -5.91 12.10 5.21
CA SER A 189 -6.11 13.32 4.41
C SER A 189 -5.79 14.58 5.21
N VAL A 190 -6.12 14.63 6.50
CA VAL A 190 -5.79 15.78 7.36
C VAL A 190 -4.29 15.98 7.53
N VAL A 191 -3.51 14.90 7.55
CA VAL A 191 -2.04 14.98 7.57
C VAL A 191 -1.51 15.42 6.21
N TYR A 192 -2.08 14.87 5.13
CA TYR A 192 -1.78 15.32 3.77
C TYR A 192 -2.08 16.80 3.55
N TYR A 193 -3.18 17.34 4.07
CA TYR A 193 -3.51 18.76 3.93
C TYR A 193 -2.63 19.66 4.81
N ALA A 194 -2.16 19.16 5.96
CA ALA A 194 -1.23 19.89 6.82
C ALA A 194 0.20 19.90 6.26
N ASP A 195 0.67 18.77 5.72
CA ASP A 195 1.98 18.64 5.08
C ASP A 195 1.95 17.65 3.89
N ALA A 196 1.55 18.18 2.73
CA ALA A 196 1.43 17.38 1.51
C ALA A 196 2.78 16.82 1.05
N ARG A 197 3.86 17.57 1.27
CA ARG A 197 5.21 17.15 0.87
C ARG A 197 5.62 15.92 1.67
N ALA A 198 5.47 15.95 2.99
CA ALA A 198 5.78 14.80 3.83
C ALA A 198 4.94 13.56 3.45
N ALA A 199 3.63 13.72 3.25
CA ALA A 199 2.74 12.63 2.88
C ALA A 199 3.09 12.00 1.53
N ILE A 200 3.31 12.82 0.49
CA ILE A 200 3.66 12.31 -0.85
C ILE A 200 5.07 11.72 -0.86
N SER A 201 6.05 12.36 -0.23
CA SER A 201 7.41 11.82 -0.14
C SER A 201 7.44 10.46 0.56
N ALA A 202 6.73 10.30 1.68
CA ALA A 202 6.65 9.01 2.37
C ALA A 202 6.01 7.91 1.50
N LEU A 203 4.98 8.24 0.73
CA LEU A 203 4.39 7.30 -0.23
C LEU A 203 5.36 6.94 -1.35
N LEU A 204 6.01 7.93 -1.95
CA LEU A 204 6.93 7.72 -3.06
C LEU A 204 8.17 6.91 -2.63
N ASP A 205 8.69 7.16 -1.43
CA ASP A 205 9.77 6.34 -0.88
C ASP A 205 9.35 4.88 -0.75
N LEU A 206 8.11 4.60 -0.33
CA LEU A 206 7.57 3.25 -0.30
C LEU A 206 7.44 2.65 -1.71
N VAL A 207 6.95 3.43 -2.68
CA VAL A 207 6.83 3.01 -4.08
C VAL A 207 8.20 2.66 -4.66
N ALA A 208 9.21 3.51 -4.46
CA ALA A 208 10.58 3.28 -4.93
C ALA A 208 11.17 2.00 -4.32
N ARG A 209 11.05 1.82 -3.00
CA ARG A 209 11.54 0.61 -2.32
C ARG A 209 10.88 -0.67 -2.83
N ARG A 210 9.56 -0.66 -3.02
CA ARG A 210 8.82 -1.87 -3.47
C ARG A 210 9.03 -2.18 -4.94
N SER A 211 8.97 -1.16 -5.79
CA SER A 211 9.14 -1.35 -7.24
C SER A 211 10.60 -1.64 -7.62
N GLY A 212 11.55 -1.16 -6.81
CA GLY A 212 12.97 -1.13 -7.14
C GLY A 212 13.32 -0.05 -8.18
N ARG A 213 12.40 0.87 -8.47
CA ARG A 213 12.64 1.99 -9.38
C ARG A 213 13.10 3.24 -8.64
N PRO A 214 14.03 4.01 -9.21
CA PRO A 214 14.33 5.34 -8.69
C PRO A 214 13.10 6.24 -8.81
N LEU A 215 13.00 7.22 -7.93
CA LEU A 215 12.03 8.28 -8.10
C LEU A 215 12.40 9.14 -9.31
N PRO A 216 11.42 9.62 -10.08
CA PRO A 216 11.68 10.63 -11.10
C PRO A 216 12.40 11.82 -10.45
N PRO A 217 13.33 12.48 -11.16
CA PRO A 217 13.93 13.71 -10.67
C PRO A 217 12.82 14.73 -10.41
N SER A 218 12.60 15.06 -9.14
CA SER A 218 11.71 16.16 -8.77
C SER A 218 12.51 17.46 -8.80
N ASP A 219 11.93 18.49 -9.40
CA ASP A 219 12.45 19.86 -9.31
C ASP A 219 11.86 20.51 -8.05
N PRO A 220 12.64 20.73 -6.99
CA PRO A 220 12.14 21.34 -5.76
C PRO A 220 11.55 22.75 -6.00
N GLY A 221 11.97 23.43 -7.07
CA GLY A 221 11.46 24.73 -7.48
C GLY A 221 10.10 24.68 -8.19
N GLN A 222 9.63 23.50 -8.60
CA GLN A 222 8.29 23.30 -9.19
C GLN A 222 7.22 22.97 -8.14
N TRP A 223 7.60 22.78 -6.88
CA TRP A 223 6.63 22.54 -5.82
C TRP A 223 5.71 23.76 -5.65
N ARG A 224 4.41 23.59 -5.93
CA ARG A 224 3.39 24.61 -5.72
C ARG A 224 2.55 24.23 -4.52
N GLU A 225 2.84 24.83 -3.37
CA GLU A 225 2.04 24.71 -2.13
C GLU A 225 0.52 24.95 -2.41
N GLU A 226 0.21 25.75 -3.42
CA GLU A 226 -1.14 25.97 -3.93
C GLU A 226 -1.88 24.71 -4.38
N ALA A 227 -1.21 23.64 -4.83
CA ALA A 227 -1.87 22.42 -5.30
C ALA A 227 -2.49 21.59 -4.16
N ALA A 228 -1.85 21.56 -2.98
CA ALA A 228 -2.40 20.90 -1.79
C ALA A 228 -3.59 21.69 -1.29
N GLN A 229 -3.45 23.01 -1.32
CA GLN A 229 -4.46 23.95 -0.87
C GLN A 229 -5.61 24.11 -1.87
N ARG A 230 -5.42 23.80 -3.17
CA ARG A 230 -6.41 23.98 -4.25
C ARG A 230 -7.73 23.27 -3.98
N ASN A 231 -7.71 22.21 -3.17
CA ASN A 231 -8.89 21.43 -2.80
C ASN A 231 -9.18 21.43 -1.30
N THR A 232 -8.55 22.33 -0.53
CA THR A 232 -8.99 22.62 0.84
C THR A 232 -10.33 23.36 0.80
N ALA A 233 -11.19 23.13 1.80
CA ALA A 233 -12.46 23.84 1.94
C ALA A 233 -12.28 25.38 1.86
N SER A 234 -11.16 25.89 2.38
CA SER A 234 -10.82 27.31 2.45
C SER A 234 -10.54 27.96 1.09
N LYS A 235 -9.89 27.28 0.14
CA LYS A 235 -9.64 27.84 -1.21
C LYS A 235 -10.74 27.54 -2.21
N HIS A 236 -11.52 26.47 -2.00
CA HIS A 236 -12.78 26.30 -2.73
C HIS A 236 -13.72 27.49 -2.46
N ALA A 237 -13.84 27.96 -1.21
CA ALA A 237 -14.57 29.19 -0.86
C ALA A 237 -14.18 30.43 -1.69
N ALA A 238 -12.92 30.52 -2.13
CA ALA A 238 -12.43 31.67 -2.91
C ALA A 238 -12.58 31.54 -4.44
N LYS A 239 -12.93 30.36 -4.97
CA LYS A 239 -13.17 30.10 -6.41
C LYS A 239 -14.63 29.72 -6.74
N ARG A 240 -15.51 29.76 -5.72
CA ARG A 240 -16.86 29.15 -5.65
C ARG A 240 -18.00 30.00 -6.24
N GLU A 241 -17.83 30.64 -7.40
CA GLU A 241 -18.96 31.41 -7.97
C GLU A 241 -20.02 30.58 -8.71
N GLU A 242 -19.81 29.31 -9.10
CA GLU A 242 -20.79 28.63 -10.00
C GLU A 242 -21.05 27.10 -9.83
N LYS A 243 -20.58 26.39 -8.78
CA LYS A 243 -20.99 24.98 -8.56
C LYS A 243 -21.24 24.63 -7.09
N GLU A 244 -22.52 24.35 -6.81
CA GLU A 244 -23.15 23.68 -5.65
C GLU A 244 -22.31 23.68 -4.37
N ASP A 245 -22.46 24.77 -3.62
CA ASP A 245 -21.94 24.91 -2.27
C ASP A 245 -22.74 24.01 -1.33
N HIS A 246 -22.07 23.08 -0.65
CA HIS A 246 -22.68 22.34 0.45
C HIS A 246 -22.27 22.96 1.79
N PRO A 247 -23.19 23.06 2.76
CA PRO A 247 -22.90 23.67 4.05
C PRO A 247 -21.88 22.85 4.85
N PRO A 248 -21.27 23.44 5.90
CA PRO A 248 -20.55 22.68 6.92
C PRO A 248 -21.39 21.49 7.42
N VAL A 249 -20.74 20.37 7.74
CA VAL A 249 -21.44 19.12 8.09
C VAL A 249 -22.31 19.27 9.34
N GLU A 250 -21.90 20.12 10.28
CA GLU A 250 -22.66 20.48 11.48
C GLU A 250 -23.95 21.27 11.19
N ASP A 251 -23.99 22.00 10.08
CA ASP A 251 -25.18 22.73 9.63
C ASP A 251 -26.12 21.83 8.81
N ASP A 252 -25.65 20.64 8.43
CA ASP A 252 -26.32 19.72 7.52
C ASP A 252 -26.77 18.41 8.19
N VAL A 253 -26.65 18.35 9.52
CA VAL A 253 -27.04 17.21 10.34
C VAL A 253 -27.84 17.73 11.53
N ASP A 254 -28.99 17.11 11.80
CA ASP A 254 -29.74 17.43 13.01
C ASP A 254 -28.98 16.94 14.26
N ALA A 255 -28.87 17.79 15.28
CA ALA A 255 -28.13 17.46 16.51
C ALA A 255 -28.64 16.17 17.19
N SER A 256 -29.92 15.82 17.01
CA SER A 256 -30.51 14.56 17.50
C SER A 256 -29.97 13.31 16.82
N ASP A 257 -29.47 13.40 15.59
CA ASP A 257 -28.93 12.26 14.83
C ASP A 257 -27.44 12.01 15.09
N THR A 258 -26.76 13.01 15.64
CA THR A 258 -25.31 12.98 15.88
C THR A 258 -24.85 11.75 16.68
N PRO A 259 -25.49 11.35 17.81
CA PRO A 259 -25.11 10.12 18.52
C PRO A 259 -25.22 8.85 17.66
N ARG A 260 -26.26 8.76 16.82
CA ARG A 260 -26.50 7.60 15.95
C ARG A 260 -25.47 7.51 14.83
N LEU A 261 -25.14 8.65 14.21
CA LEU A 261 -24.10 8.76 13.19
C LEU A 261 -22.72 8.38 13.74
N ALA A 262 -22.37 8.89 14.92
CA ALA A 262 -21.13 8.53 15.58
C ALA A 262 -21.08 7.04 15.94
N ALA A 263 -22.17 6.46 16.44
CA ALA A 263 -22.26 5.03 16.73
C ALA A 263 -22.09 4.16 15.47
N PHE A 264 -22.62 4.61 14.33
CA PHE A 264 -22.51 3.89 13.06
C PHE A 264 -21.07 3.72 12.58
N PHE A 265 -20.25 4.79 12.62
CA PHE A 265 -18.86 4.74 12.16
C PHE A 265 -17.88 4.17 13.19
N ARG A 266 -18.21 4.24 14.48
CA ARG A 266 -17.29 3.96 15.60
C ARG A 266 -16.49 2.67 15.43
N ALA A 267 -17.16 1.53 15.26
CA ALA A 267 -16.49 0.24 15.19
C ALA A 267 -15.52 0.16 13.98
N SER A 268 -15.88 0.79 12.86
CA SER A 268 -15.03 0.83 11.68
C SER A 268 -13.81 1.74 11.88
N ASN A 269 -13.98 2.89 12.53
CA ASN A 269 -12.90 3.82 12.82
C ASN A 269 -11.93 3.22 13.85
N GLU A 270 -12.43 2.62 14.93
CA GLU A 270 -11.61 1.91 15.93
C GLU A 270 -10.79 0.79 15.30
N HIS A 271 -11.39 0.00 14.40
CA HIS A 271 -10.67 -1.02 13.64
C HIS A 271 -9.59 -0.40 12.75
N THR A 272 -9.91 0.68 12.03
CA THR A 272 -8.94 1.40 11.19
C THR A 272 -7.76 1.95 12.01
N TYR A 273 -8.01 2.51 13.19
CA TYR A 273 -6.95 2.95 14.11
C TYR A 273 -6.11 1.80 14.62
N SER A 274 -6.73 0.68 15.01
CA SER A 274 -6.01 -0.53 15.44
C SER A 274 -5.05 -1.03 14.35
N LEU A 275 -5.57 -1.17 13.12
CA LEU A 275 -4.80 -1.60 11.96
C LEU A 275 -3.63 -0.66 11.66
N THR A 276 -3.87 0.66 11.62
CA THR A 276 -2.83 1.66 11.34
C THR A 276 -1.84 1.88 12.49
N ALA A 277 -2.16 1.42 13.70
CA ALA A 277 -1.26 1.37 14.83
C ALA A 277 -0.37 0.11 14.87
N GLY A 278 -0.48 -0.77 13.87
CA GLY A 278 0.38 -1.95 13.74
C GLY A 278 -0.25 -3.27 14.20
N ALA A 279 -1.57 -3.34 14.37
CA ALA A 279 -2.25 -4.62 14.61
C ALA A 279 -2.07 -5.60 13.43
N ASP A 280 -1.83 -5.10 12.22
CA ASP A 280 -1.40 -5.89 11.06
C ASP A 280 -0.14 -5.29 10.43
N PRO A 281 0.99 -6.03 10.38
CA PRO A 281 2.26 -5.53 9.84
C PRO A 281 2.22 -5.29 8.31
N ARG A 282 1.17 -5.76 7.63
CA ARG A 282 0.96 -5.53 6.18
C ARG A 282 0.42 -4.13 5.88
N ILE A 283 0.00 -3.41 6.92
CA ILE A 283 -0.58 -2.08 6.81
C ILE A 283 0.47 -1.05 7.26
N SER A 284 0.64 0.02 6.48
CA SER A 284 1.56 1.11 6.80
C SER A 284 0.81 2.43 6.89
N LEU A 285 0.97 3.15 7.99
CA LEU A 285 0.48 4.52 8.13
C LEU A 285 1.54 5.50 7.60
N LEU A 286 1.17 6.31 6.60
CA LEU A 286 2.07 7.25 5.95
C LEU A 286 1.54 8.70 6.02
N PRO A 287 2.41 9.68 6.36
CA PRO A 287 3.76 9.48 6.90
C PRO A 287 3.68 8.83 8.31
N PRO A 288 4.80 8.32 8.86
CA PRO A 288 4.83 7.78 10.22
C PRO A 288 4.32 8.79 11.26
N ARG A 289 3.59 8.33 12.28
CA ARG A 289 2.85 9.21 13.21
C ARG A 289 3.72 10.20 13.98
N ASP A 290 4.95 9.82 14.29
CA ASP A 290 5.95 10.64 14.96
C ASP A 290 6.48 11.80 14.10
N THR A 291 6.21 11.77 12.79
CA THR A 291 6.56 12.83 11.84
C THR A 291 5.41 13.78 11.53
N TRP A 292 4.25 13.58 12.16
CA TRP A 292 3.08 14.40 11.87
C TRP A 292 3.25 15.83 12.40
N PRO A 293 2.66 16.83 11.72
CA PRO A 293 2.56 18.17 12.27
C PRO A 293 1.87 18.17 13.63
N SER A 294 2.29 19.06 14.53
CA SER A 294 1.80 19.13 15.92
C SER A 294 0.28 19.37 16.03
N GLU A 295 -0.29 19.99 15.00
CA GLU A 295 -1.70 20.32 14.84
C GLU A 295 -2.53 19.18 14.27
N ALA A 296 -1.91 18.11 13.76
CA ALA A 296 -2.62 16.98 13.21
C ALA A 296 -3.37 16.24 14.34
N PRO A 297 -4.70 16.03 14.20
CA PRO A 297 -5.48 15.42 15.26
C PRO A 297 -5.08 13.96 15.47
N ALA A 298 -5.02 13.55 16.74
CA ALA A 298 -4.76 12.15 17.10
C ALA A 298 -5.85 11.20 16.56
N HIS A 299 -7.09 11.70 16.50
CA HIS A 299 -8.26 11.06 15.93
C HIS A 299 -8.60 11.70 14.58
N TRP A 300 -7.90 11.25 13.54
CA TRP A 300 -7.92 11.84 12.20
C TRP A 300 -9.10 11.41 11.33
N LEU A 301 -9.95 10.49 11.80
CA LEU A 301 -11.23 10.10 11.18
C LEU A 301 -12.45 10.78 11.81
N GLU A 302 -12.31 11.50 12.92
CA GLU A 302 -13.43 12.19 13.60
C GLU A 302 -13.12 13.68 13.72
N THR A 303 -12.85 14.33 12.58
CA THR A 303 -12.41 15.74 12.55
C THR A 303 -13.57 16.73 12.46
N SER A 304 -14.77 16.27 12.12
CA SER A 304 -15.97 17.10 12.11
C SER A 304 -16.46 17.42 13.53
N PRO A 305 -17.10 18.58 13.75
CA PRO A 305 -17.77 18.89 15.02
C PRO A 305 -18.90 17.90 15.40
N VAL A 306 -19.40 17.13 14.43
CA VAL A 306 -20.42 16.10 14.62
C VAL A 306 -19.81 14.83 15.23
N LEU A 307 -18.68 14.35 14.72
CA LEU A 307 -18.07 13.10 15.21
C LEU A 307 -17.09 13.33 16.37
N ALA A 308 -16.36 14.44 16.38
CA ALA A 308 -15.32 14.73 17.38
C ALA A 308 -15.79 14.60 18.86
N PRO A 309 -17.01 15.03 19.25
CA PRO A 309 -17.47 14.90 20.64
C PRO A 309 -17.66 13.45 21.13
N TYR A 310 -17.73 12.48 20.21
CA TYR A 310 -17.99 11.07 20.52
C TYR A 310 -16.73 10.22 20.50
N VAL A 311 -15.59 10.83 20.19
CA VAL A 311 -14.28 10.23 20.28
C VAL A 311 -14.10 9.68 21.68
N GLN A 312 -13.96 8.35 21.77
CA GLN A 312 -13.46 7.73 22.98
C GLN A 312 -11.94 7.83 22.97
N PRO A 313 -11.29 8.02 24.13
CA PRO A 313 -9.85 7.87 24.22
C PRO A 313 -9.49 6.52 23.61
N TRP A 314 -8.82 6.54 22.46
CA TRP A 314 -8.30 5.32 21.88
C TRP A 314 -7.16 4.88 22.79
N LEU A 315 -7.48 3.96 23.69
CA LEU A 315 -6.46 3.15 24.33
C LEU A 315 -5.91 2.30 23.21
N ALA A 316 -4.71 2.65 22.74
CA ALA A 316 -3.96 1.76 21.88
C ALA A 316 -4.13 0.35 22.45
N PRO A 317 -4.60 -0.64 21.65
CA PRO A 317 -4.60 -2.01 22.14
C PRO A 317 -3.21 -2.24 22.72
N PRO A 318 -3.10 -2.82 23.93
CA PRO A 318 -1.81 -3.01 24.56
C PRO A 318 -0.90 -3.59 23.50
N LEU A 319 0.25 -2.93 23.27
CA LEU A 319 1.24 -3.43 22.32
C LEU A 319 1.30 -4.94 22.53
N PRO A 320 1.19 -5.74 21.46
CA PRO A 320 1.31 -7.19 21.63
C PRO A 320 2.52 -7.39 22.52
N PRO A 321 2.39 -8.19 23.62
CA PRO A 321 3.47 -8.35 24.57
C PRO A 321 4.74 -8.60 23.75
N PRO A 322 5.88 -7.99 24.10
CA PRO A 322 7.12 -8.21 23.37
C PRO A 322 7.20 -9.70 23.07
N GLN A 323 7.53 -10.06 21.82
CA GLN A 323 7.38 -11.41 21.26
C GLN A 323 8.06 -12.55 22.07
N SER A 324 8.60 -12.27 23.25
CA SER A 324 9.09 -13.20 24.26
C SER A 324 8.07 -14.20 24.82
N GLN A 325 6.81 -14.23 24.36
CA GLN A 325 5.82 -15.24 24.77
C GLN A 325 5.06 -15.89 23.62
N ALA A 326 5.30 -15.51 22.37
CA ALA A 326 4.89 -16.39 21.28
C ALA A 326 5.69 -17.70 21.46
N PRO A 327 5.05 -18.89 21.42
CA PRO A 327 5.80 -20.13 21.42
C PRO A 327 6.81 -20.02 20.30
N ASP A 328 8.08 -20.22 20.62
CA ASP A 328 9.14 -20.24 19.63
C ASP A 328 8.81 -21.37 18.65
N LEU A 329 8.21 -21.01 17.51
CA LEU A 329 7.74 -21.96 16.51
C LEU A 329 8.90 -22.76 15.91
N PHE A 330 10.13 -22.30 16.12
CA PHE A 330 11.35 -22.97 15.73
C PHE A 330 11.97 -23.78 16.89
N CYS A 331 11.35 -23.83 18.07
CA CYS A 331 11.73 -24.71 19.16
C CYS A 331 10.80 -25.93 19.23
N VAL A 332 11.32 -27.07 18.81
CA VAL A 332 10.60 -28.36 18.85
C VAL A 332 11.33 -29.27 19.82
N ASN A 333 10.67 -29.72 20.90
CA ASN A 333 11.27 -30.55 21.95
C ASN A 333 12.60 -30.02 22.52
N GLY A 334 12.72 -28.70 22.69
CA GLY A 334 13.94 -28.07 23.20
C GLY A 334 15.07 -27.94 22.17
N ARG A 335 14.81 -28.27 20.90
CA ARG A 335 15.75 -28.17 19.78
C ARG A 335 15.32 -27.11 18.78
N ARG A 336 16.29 -26.35 18.26
CA ARG A 336 16.06 -25.19 17.40
C ARG A 336 16.09 -25.56 15.92
N ILE A 337 14.95 -25.89 15.31
CA ILE A 337 14.86 -26.19 13.87
C ILE A 337 15.26 -24.97 13.01
N PRO A 338 15.70 -25.19 11.74
CA PRO A 338 16.23 -24.14 10.87
C PRO A 338 15.31 -22.93 10.69
N HIS A 339 15.89 -21.75 10.85
CA HIS A 339 15.27 -20.48 10.43
C HIS A 339 15.48 -20.25 8.93
N LEU A 340 16.50 -20.90 8.35
CA LEU A 340 16.87 -20.81 6.96
C LEU A 340 17.11 -22.22 6.39
N LEU A 341 16.40 -22.56 5.32
CA LEU A 341 16.71 -23.73 4.50
C LEU A 341 17.44 -23.25 3.25
N LEU A 342 18.71 -23.63 3.11
CA LEU A 342 19.50 -23.37 1.92
C LEU A 342 19.37 -24.58 0.99
N LEU A 343 18.49 -24.45 0.00
CA LEU A 343 18.29 -25.42 -1.07
C LEU A 343 19.15 -25.05 -2.27
N GLY A 344 20.01 -25.94 -2.76
CA GLY A 344 20.81 -25.61 -3.94
C GLY A 344 21.53 -26.79 -4.56
N GLY A 345 21.45 -26.90 -5.89
CA GLY A 345 21.91 -28.08 -6.62
C GLY A 345 23.31 -28.60 -6.26
N GLN A 346 23.51 -29.91 -6.46
CA GLN A 346 24.79 -30.57 -6.25
C GLN A 346 25.95 -29.81 -6.91
N LYS A 347 26.98 -29.50 -6.11
CA LYS A 347 28.21 -28.78 -6.52
C LYS A 347 28.04 -27.30 -6.84
N CYS A 348 26.92 -26.65 -6.47
CA CYS A 348 26.70 -25.22 -6.67
C CYS A 348 27.21 -24.33 -5.51
N GLY A 349 28.30 -24.71 -4.84
CA GLY A 349 28.93 -23.86 -3.81
C GLY A 349 28.21 -23.77 -2.47
N THR A 350 27.16 -24.55 -2.23
CA THR A 350 26.41 -24.56 -0.95
C THR A 350 27.33 -24.84 0.25
N THR A 351 28.36 -25.67 0.09
CA THR A 351 29.38 -25.92 1.14
C THR A 351 30.11 -24.64 1.56
N SER A 352 30.61 -23.87 0.61
CA SER A 352 31.36 -22.65 0.90
C SER A 352 30.47 -21.61 1.58
N PHE A 353 29.21 -21.50 1.15
CA PHE A 353 28.24 -20.60 1.76
C PHE A 353 27.89 -21.01 3.21
N VAL A 354 27.69 -22.32 3.47
CA VAL A 354 27.50 -22.84 4.84
C VAL A 354 28.69 -22.48 5.73
N PHE A 355 29.92 -22.67 5.25
CA PHE A 355 31.11 -22.32 6.04
C PHE A 355 31.16 -20.83 6.36
N GLN A 356 30.85 -19.98 5.37
CA GLN A 356 30.82 -18.54 5.57
C GLN A 356 29.77 -18.12 6.62
N MET A 357 28.56 -18.66 6.52
CA MET A 357 27.48 -18.44 7.51
C MET A 357 27.89 -18.81 8.93
N ARG A 358 28.66 -19.90 9.08
CA ARG A 358 29.09 -20.42 10.38
C ARG A 358 30.23 -19.61 10.98
N GLU A 359 31.27 -19.35 10.20
CA GLU A 359 32.51 -18.76 10.69
C GLU A 359 32.46 -17.23 10.72
N GLU A 360 31.81 -16.58 9.75
CA GLU A 360 31.74 -15.13 9.68
C GLU A 360 30.52 -14.57 10.41
N TRP A 361 29.37 -15.24 10.33
CA TRP A 361 28.09 -14.72 10.85
C TRP A 361 27.61 -15.42 12.12
N GLY A 362 28.36 -16.42 12.61
CA GLY A 362 28.05 -17.11 13.87
C GLY A 362 26.74 -17.90 13.86
N ILE A 363 26.16 -18.18 12.68
CA ILE A 363 24.92 -18.94 12.55
C ILE A 363 25.23 -20.43 12.72
N LYS A 364 24.51 -21.11 13.61
CA LYS A 364 24.79 -22.52 13.90
C LYS A 364 24.20 -23.42 12.81
N ALA A 365 24.98 -24.35 12.30
CA ALA A 365 24.49 -25.39 11.40
C ALA A 365 23.83 -26.53 12.20
N ALA A 366 23.37 -27.56 11.49
CA ALA A 366 23.07 -28.85 12.09
C ALA A 366 24.25 -29.37 12.94
N LEU A 367 23.94 -30.16 13.98
CA LEU A 367 24.91 -30.83 14.86
C LEU A 367 25.70 -31.95 14.15
N THR A 368 25.36 -32.25 12.90
CA THR A 368 26.06 -33.28 12.14
C THR A 368 27.43 -32.75 11.71
N SER A 369 28.37 -33.65 11.43
CA SER A 369 29.67 -33.30 10.83
C SER A 369 29.57 -32.83 9.38
N HIS A 370 28.35 -32.80 8.83
CA HIS A 370 28.03 -32.44 7.46
C HIS A 370 27.21 -31.16 7.44
N LYS A 371 27.24 -30.44 6.32
CA LYS A 371 26.42 -29.23 6.13
C LYS A 371 24.93 -29.55 5.87
N GLU A 372 24.61 -30.82 5.65
CA GLU A 372 23.32 -31.35 5.19
C GLU A 372 22.84 -32.37 6.22
N VAL A 373 21.57 -32.31 6.62
CA VAL A 373 20.96 -33.33 7.50
C VAL A 373 20.45 -34.53 6.68
N HIS A 374 20.16 -34.32 5.38
CA HIS A 374 19.49 -35.30 4.51
C HIS A 374 18.24 -35.90 5.15
N TYR A 375 17.53 -35.13 5.96
CA TYR A 375 16.39 -35.66 6.69
C TYR A 375 15.28 -36.06 5.70
N PHE A 376 14.92 -35.15 4.80
CA PHE A 376 13.83 -35.35 3.84
C PHE A 376 14.15 -36.33 2.71
N ASP A 377 15.43 -36.72 2.55
CA ASP A 377 15.86 -37.68 1.52
C ASP A 377 15.74 -39.15 2.00
N LYS A 378 15.55 -39.36 3.30
CA LYS A 378 15.49 -40.70 3.90
C LYS A 378 14.07 -41.25 3.86
N ALA A 379 13.91 -42.48 3.38
CA ALA A 379 12.66 -43.22 3.53
C ALA A 379 12.35 -43.40 5.03
N GLY A 380 11.26 -42.79 5.50
CA GLY A 380 10.84 -42.84 6.91
C GLY A 380 11.02 -41.54 7.71
N ALA A 381 11.36 -40.41 7.07
CA ALA A 381 11.29 -39.09 7.69
C ALA A 381 9.83 -38.72 8.01
N ASN A 382 9.41 -38.96 9.25
CA ASN A 382 7.99 -38.99 9.61
C ASN A 382 7.58 -37.91 10.63
N SER A 383 8.51 -37.12 11.17
CA SER A 383 8.16 -36.13 12.20
C SER A 383 9.11 -34.93 12.26
N ILE A 384 8.59 -33.78 12.63
CA ILE A 384 9.40 -32.56 12.82
C ILE A 384 10.26 -32.67 14.08
N GLU A 385 9.83 -33.47 15.05
CA GLU A 385 10.53 -33.77 16.30
C GLU A 385 11.86 -34.50 16.03
N GLU A 386 11.84 -35.53 15.18
CA GLU A 386 13.04 -36.27 14.79
C GLU A 386 13.98 -35.40 13.92
N TYR A 387 13.42 -34.53 13.08
CA TYR A 387 14.21 -33.55 12.35
C TYR A 387 14.96 -32.62 13.31
N ALA A 388 14.27 -32.15 14.37
CA ALA A 388 14.81 -31.23 15.36
C ALA A 388 16.01 -31.79 16.14
N GLU A 389 16.12 -33.11 16.32
CA GLU A 389 17.26 -33.75 17.00
C GLU A 389 18.62 -33.45 16.34
N ASN A 390 18.61 -33.05 15.06
CA ASN A 390 19.80 -32.69 14.32
C ASN A 390 20.30 -31.26 14.60
N PHE A 391 19.65 -30.50 15.47
CA PHE A 391 19.94 -29.08 15.70
C PHE A 391 20.30 -28.76 17.17
N PRO A 392 20.99 -27.64 17.43
CA PRO A 392 21.32 -27.22 18.79
C PRO A 392 20.09 -26.96 19.65
N GLU A 393 20.31 -26.87 20.95
CA GLU A 393 19.27 -26.50 21.92
C GLU A 393 18.72 -25.09 21.65
N CYS A 394 17.46 -24.88 22.00
CA CYS A 394 16.82 -23.57 21.88
C CYS A 394 17.51 -22.54 22.76
N GLY A 395 17.64 -21.31 22.24
CA GLY A 395 18.17 -20.18 22.97
C GLY A 395 17.84 -18.88 22.23
N PRO A 396 17.81 -17.74 22.94
CA PRO A 396 17.36 -16.45 22.38
C PRO A 396 18.19 -16.00 21.17
N ASP A 397 19.46 -16.40 21.09
CA ASP A 397 20.41 -15.97 20.05
C ASP A 397 20.84 -17.12 19.12
N VAL A 398 20.08 -18.22 19.09
CA VAL A 398 20.43 -19.39 18.27
C VAL A 398 19.72 -19.30 16.92
N LEU A 399 20.42 -18.80 15.90
CA LEU A 399 19.99 -18.92 14.51
C LEU A 399 20.53 -20.23 13.93
N THR A 400 19.65 -21.04 13.35
CA THR A 400 20.00 -22.32 12.74
C THR A 400 19.66 -22.37 11.26
N PHE A 401 20.41 -23.18 10.51
CA PHE A 401 20.13 -23.44 9.10
C PHE A 401 20.45 -24.89 8.70
N ASP A 402 19.83 -25.36 7.62
CA ASP A 402 20.10 -26.65 6.97
C ASP A 402 20.39 -26.42 5.48
N GLY A 403 21.53 -26.93 5.01
CA GLY A 403 22.05 -26.68 3.67
C GLY A 403 21.94 -27.89 2.75
N THR A 404 20.72 -28.37 2.48
CA THR A 404 20.48 -29.56 1.67
C THR A 404 20.56 -29.26 0.16
N PRO A 405 21.26 -30.08 -0.65
CA PRO A 405 21.51 -29.84 -2.06
C PRO A 405 20.43 -30.35 -3.02
#